data_AF-A0A1Z8S099-F1
#
_entry.id   AF-A0A1Z8S099-F1
#
_cell.length_a   1.000
_cell.length_b   1.000
_cell.length_c   1.000
_cell.angle_alpha   90.00
_cell.angle_beta   90.00
_cell.angle_gamma   90.00
#
_symmetry.space_group_name_H-M   'P 1'
#
loop_
_entity.id
_entity.type
_entity.pdbx_description
1 polymer ?
#
loop_
_entity_poly.entity_id
_entity_poly.type
_entity_poly.pdbx_seq_one_letter_code
_entity_poly.pdbx_strand_id
1 'polypeptide(L)'
;MADSSPGLFRRAQTAGALFLALGATCGALGAHALESVMTPERLDSWGTASLYLLVMGAGLVGASHSSSQRPSQVALDAVWVGTVLFSFSIMGLVTLATLEVGAGWRAVLGPVTPLGGVLMIGGWLGWAWSRRSR
;
A
#
# COMPACT_ATOMS: atom_id res chain seq x y z
N MET A 1 -28.04 -14.33 -16.02
CA MET A 1 -27.06 -13.22 -15.93
C MET A 1 -25.95 -13.69 -15.00
N ALA A 2 -24.89 -14.27 -15.56
CA ALA A 2 -23.85 -14.94 -14.79
C ALA A 2 -22.97 -13.92 -14.05
N ASP A 3 -22.83 -14.14 -12.74
CA ASP A 3 -21.99 -13.36 -11.85
C ASP A 3 -20.50 -13.50 -12.24
N SER A 4 -19.95 -12.43 -12.80
CA SER A 4 -18.54 -12.32 -13.21
C SER A 4 -17.63 -11.82 -12.09
N SER A 5 -18.12 -11.76 -10.84
CA SER A 5 -17.40 -11.16 -9.71
C SER A 5 -16.39 -12.01 -8.90
N PRO A 6 -16.16 -13.33 -9.11
CA PRO A 6 -15.20 -14.08 -8.28
C PRO A 6 -13.73 -13.69 -8.55
N GLY A 7 -13.43 -13.07 -9.69
CA GLY A 7 -12.08 -12.62 -10.04
C GLY A 7 -11.59 -11.42 -9.23
N LEU A 8 -12.48 -10.44 -8.99
CA LEU A 8 -12.15 -9.17 -8.32
C LEU A 8 -11.93 -9.37 -6.81
N PHE A 9 -12.76 -10.19 -6.17
CA PHE A 9 -12.61 -10.56 -4.75
C PHE A 9 -11.21 -11.09 -4.42
N ARG A 10 -10.67 -11.97 -5.29
CA ARG A 10 -9.35 -12.57 -5.08
C ARG A 10 -8.20 -11.56 -5.19
N ARG A 11 -8.36 -10.50 -5.99
CA ARG A 11 -7.28 -9.52 -6.23
C ARG A 11 -6.89 -8.76 -4.96
N ALA A 12 -7.85 -8.14 -4.30
CA ALA A 12 -7.60 -7.37 -3.07
C ALA A 12 -7.05 -8.25 -1.95
N GLN A 13 -7.56 -9.48 -1.82
CA GLN A 13 -7.07 -10.44 -0.84
C GLN A 13 -5.64 -10.90 -1.13
N THR A 14 -5.33 -11.25 -2.38
CA THR A 14 -3.97 -11.63 -2.79
C THR A 14 -3.00 -10.46 -2.63
N ALA A 15 -3.40 -9.24 -3.03
CA ALA A 15 -2.60 -8.04 -2.83
C ALA A 15 -2.31 -7.81 -1.34
N GLY A 16 -3.33 -7.95 -0.48
CA GLY A 16 -3.17 -7.81 0.96
C GLY A 16 -2.18 -8.83 1.55
N ALA A 17 -2.27 -10.10 1.15
CA ALA A 17 -1.31 -11.13 1.58
C ALA A 17 0.12 -10.84 1.11
N LEU A 18 0.29 -10.34 -0.13
CA LEU A 18 1.59 -9.93 -0.65
C LEU A 18 2.15 -8.74 0.13
N PHE A 19 1.33 -7.74 0.47
CA PHE A 19 1.78 -6.62 1.28
C PHE A 19 2.17 -7.03 2.70
N LEU A 20 1.48 -8.00 3.31
CA LEU A 20 1.90 -8.55 4.60
C LEU A 20 3.30 -9.19 4.52
N ALA A 21 3.54 -10.01 3.48
CA ALA A 21 4.84 -10.64 3.27
C ALA A 21 5.96 -9.62 2.98
N LEU A 22 5.68 -8.63 2.14
CA LEU A 22 6.62 -7.56 1.79
C LEU A 22 6.88 -6.62 2.97
N GLY A 23 5.84 -6.20 3.67
CA GLY A 23 5.93 -5.35 4.85
C GLY A 23 6.78 -6.01 5.93
N ALA A 24 6.55 -7.29 6.21
CA ALA A 24 7.36 -8.05 7.18
C ALA A 24 8.82 -8.18 6.73
N THR A 25 9.06 -8.50 5.46
CA THR A 25 10.42 -8.59 4.89
C THR A 25 11.15 -7.25 4.98
N CYS A 26 10.54 -6.16 4.49
CA CYS A 26 11.13 -4.84 4.48
C CYS A 26 11.31 -4.27 5.90
N GLY A 27 10.39 -4.58 6.82
CA GLY A 27 10.45 -4.12 8.21
C GLY A 27 11.50 -4.87 9.02
N ALA A 28 11.41 -6.20 9.09
CA ALA A 28 12.28 -7.00 9.93
C ALA A 28 13.69 -7.20 9.35
N LEU A 29 13.78 -7.51 8.05
CA LEU A 29 15.08 -7.77 7.39
C LEU A 29 15.65 -6.51 6.75
N GLY A 30 14.80 -5.71 6.12
CA GLY A 30 15.22 -4.48 5.44
C GLY A 30 15.75 -3.43 6.42
N ALA A 31 15.05 -3.15 7.52
CA ALA A 31 15.51 -2.13 8.47
C ALA A 31 16.88 -2.48 9.06
N HIS A 32 17.10 -3.73 9.44
CA HIS A 32 18.37 -4.17 9.99
C HIS A 32 19.51 -4.12 8.97
N ALA A 33 19.25 -4.52 7.71
CA ALA A 33 20.25 -4.43 6.66
C ALA A 33 20.61 -2.97 6.28
N LEU A 34 19.67 -2.04 6.42
CA LEU A 34 19.80 -0.66 5.97
C LEU A 34 20.28 0.32 7.06
N GLU A 35 20.26 -0.08 8.34
CA GLU A 35 20.62 0.79 9.47
C GLU A 35 22.04 1.36 9.39
N SER A 36 22.96 0.65 8.74
CA SER A 36 24.37 1.06 8.58
C SER A 36 24.60 2.03 7.41
N VAL A 37 23.64 2.18 6.51
CA VAL A 37 23.77 2.99 5.28
C VAL A 37 22.77 4.13 5.16
N MET A 38 21.66 4.08 5.91
CA MET A 38 20.65 5.14 5.94
C MET A 38 20.79 6.04 7.16
N THR A 39 20.46 7.32 7.01
CA THR A 39 20.30 8.22 8.16
C THR A 39 19.08 7.81 8.99
N PRO A 40 19.01 8.17 10.29
CA PRO A 40 17.86 7.85 11.14
C PRO A 40 16.51 8.27 10.53
N GLU A 41 16.43 9.45 9.90
CA GLU A 41 15.20 9.97 9.29
C GLU A 41 14.76 9.15 8.07
N ARG A 42 15.72 8.64 7.29
CA ARG A 42 15.46 7.78 6.13
C ARG A 42 15.03 6.39 6.57
N LEU A 43 15.63 5.87 7.64
CA LEU A 43 15.26 4.59 8.22
C LEU A 43 13.85 4.63 8.83
N ASP A 44 13.48 5.74 9.49
CA ASP A 44 12.12 5.96 9.98
C ASP A 44 11.09 6.03 8.84
N SER A 45 11.44 6.72 7.75
CA SER A 45 10.62 6.76 6.53
C SER A 45 10.47 5.36 5.90
N TRP A 46 11.54 4.55 5.84
CA TRP A 46 11.48 3.16 5.41
C TRP A 46 10.56 2.32 6.30
N GLY A 47 10.66 2.50 7.63
CA GLY A 47 9.79 1.87 8.62
C GLY A 47 8.32 2.24 8.40
N THR A 48 8.03 3.51 8.13
CA THR A 48 6.68 3.98 7.78
C THR A 48 6.13 3.28 6.55
N ALA A 49 6.93 3.15 5.48
CA ALA A 49 6.51 2.46 4.27
C ALA A 49 6.18 0.99 4.52
N SER A 50 7.01 0.29 5.29
CA SER A 50 6.79 -1.10 5.72
C SER A 50 5.54 -1.24 6.59
N LEU A 51 5.35 -0.35 7.57
CA LEU A 51 4.16 -0.34 8.43
C LEU A 51 2.87 -0.18 7.60
N TYR A 52 2.88 0.71 6.60
CA TYR A 52 1.72 0.90 5.74
C TYR A 52 1.42 -0.34 4.88
N LEU A 53 2.43 -1.08 4.40
CA LEU A 53 2.22 -2.38 3.76
C LEU A 53 1.54 -3.37 4.71
N LEU A 54 1.98 -3.43 5.97
CA LEU A 54 1.42 -4.33 6.97
C LEU A 54 -0.04 -3.98 7.32
N VAL A 55 -0.32 -2.73 7.70
CA VAL A 55 -1.65 -2.31 8.15
C VAL A 55 -2.66 -2.39 7.01
N MET A 56 -2.28 -1.92 5.81
CA MET A 56 -3.18 -2.01 4.65
C MET A 56 -3.34 -3.44 4.16
N GLY A 57 -2.28 -4.26 4.22
CA GLY A 57 -2.35 -5.68 3.90
C GLY A 57 -3.33 -6.43 4.80
N ALA A 58 -3.23 -6.24 6.12
CA ALA A 58 -4.15 -6.81 7.09
C ALA A 58 -5.59 -6.32 6.86
N GLY A 59 -5.76 -5.02 6.64
CA GLY A 59 -7.05 -4.42 6.32
C GLY A 59 -7.68 -5.03 5.07
N LEU A 60 -6.92 -5.18 3.98
CA LEU A 60 -7.39 -5.73 2.71
C LEU A 60 -7.81 -7.20 2.84
N VAL A 61 -7.02 -8.03 3.54
CA VAL A 61 -7.36 -9.44 3.79
C VAL A 61 -8.64 -9.57 4.62
N GLY A 62 -8.79 -8.75 5.66
CA GLY A 62 -10.01 -8.75 6.50
C GLY A 62 -11.23 -8.22 5.75
N ALA A 63 -11.08 -7.11 5.04
CA ALA A 63 -12.16 -6.44 4.32
C ALA A 63 -12.66 -7.25 3.12
N SER A 64 -11.77 -7.97 2.42
CA SER A 64 -12.13 -8.77 1.24
C SER A 64 -13.14 -9.85 1.59
N HIS A 65 -13.01 -10.51 2.76
CA HIS A 65 -13.87 -11.64 3.16
C HIS A 65 -15.37 -11.34 3.18
N SER A 66 -15.75 -10.07 3.33
CA SER A 66 -17.14 -9.64 3.49
C SER A 66 -17.62 -8.75 2.31
N SER A 67 -16.82 -8.68 1.24
CA SER A 67 -17.02 -7.83 0.07
C SER A 67 -17.50 -8.62 -1.15
N SER A 68 -18.82 -8.76 -1.32
CA SER A 68 -19.43 -9.47 -2.47
C SER A 68 -19.94 -8.54 -3.58
N GLN A 69 -20.06 -7.24 -3.35
CA GLN A 69 -20.64 -6.30 -4.31
C GLN A 69 -19.58 -5.50 -5.07
N ARG A 70 -19.86 -5.18 -6.34
CA ARG A 70 -18.94 -4.43 -7.22
C ARG A 70 -18.46 -3.08 -6.66
N PRO A 71 -19.31 -2.22 -6.04
CA PRO A 71 -18.83 -0.96 -5.46
C PRO A 71 -17.82 -1.18 -4.32
N SER A 72 -18.03 -2.22 -3.51
CA SER A 72 -17.12 -2.63 -2.44
C SER A 72 -15.77 -3.11 -2.99
N GLN A 73 -15.75 -3.72 -4.18
CA GLN A 73 -14.52 -4.20 -4.82
C GLN A 73 -13.69 -3.05 -5.39
N VAL A 74 -14.33 -2.10 -6.10
CA VAL A 74 -13.64 -0.90 -6.63
C VAL A 74 -13.03 -0.07 -5.51
N ALA A 75 -13.72 0.04 -4.37
CA ALA A 75 -13.21 0.73 -3.20
C ALA A 75 -11.94 0.06 -2.63
N LEU A 76 -11.93 -1.27 -2.52
CA LEU A 76 -10.74 -2.02 -2.09
C LEU A 76 -9.63 -1.99 -3.15
N ASP A 77 -9.96 -1.86 -4.44
CA ASP A 77 -8.98 -1.65 -5.51
C ASP A 77 -8.22 -0.33 -5.33
N ALA A 78 -8.93 0.74 -4.98
CA ALA A 78 -8.30 2.02 -4.67
C ALA A 78 -7.35 1.92 -3.45
N VAL A 79 -7.71 1.12 -2.44
CA VAL A 79 -6.83 0.90 -1.27
C VAL A 79 -5.54 0.21 -1.67
N TRP A 80 -5.58 -0.92 -2.38
CA TRP A 80 -4.34 -1.65 -2.67
C TRP A 80 -3.46 -0.91 -3.68
N VAL A 81 -4.04 -0.23 -4.68
CA VAL A 81 -3.29 0.65 -5.60
C VAL A 81 -2.68 1.82 -4.83
N GLY A 82 -3.45 2.47 -3.96
CA GLY A 82 -2.97 3.57 -3.12
C GLY A 82 -1.82 3.13 -2.20
N THR A 83 -1.89 1.92 -1.65
CA THR A 83 -0.83 1.32 -0.82
C THR A 83 0.47 1.14 -1.60
N VAL A 84 0.39 0.65 -2.84
CA VAL A 84 1.57 0.52 -3.72
C VAL A 84 2.20 1.89 -3.95
N LEU A 85 1.39 2.87 -4.38
CA LEU A 85 1.88 4.21 -4.67
C LEU A 85 2.48 4.87 -3.43
N PHE A 86 1.85 4.74 -2.26
CA PHE A 86 2.32 5.32 -1.02
C PHE A 86 3.63 4.67 -0.55
N SER A 87 3.63 3.36 -0.29
CA SER A 87 4.77 2.67 0.33
C SER A 87 5.98 2.57 -0.60
N PHE A 88 5.79 2.21 -1.88
CA PHE A 88 6.93 2.04 -2.78
C PHE A 88 7.52 3.37 -3.24
N SER A 89 6.74 4.47 -3.26
CA SER A 89 7.32 5.80 -3.50
C SER A 89 8.21 6.23 -2.34
N ILE A 90 7.81 6.01 -1.08
CA ILE A 90 8.64 6.30 0.08
C ILE A 90 9.93 5.47 0.03
N MET A 91 9.83 4.15 -0.17
CA MET A 91 11.00 3.27 -0.30
C MET A 91 11.93 3.73 -1.43
N GLY A 92 11.38 4.06 -2.61
CA GLY A 92 12.15 4.59 -3.74
C GLY A 92 12.83 5.93 -3.42
N LEU A 93 12.13 6.85 -2.76
CA LEU A 93 12.67 8.15 -2.36
C LEU A 93 13.86 8.00 -1.41
N VAL A 94 13.74 7.18 -0.37
CA VAL A 94 14.82 6.99 0.60
C VAL A 94 15.99 6.24 0.00
N THR A 95 15.75 5.24 -0.87
CA THR A 95 16.82 4.54 -1.58
C THR A 95 17.57 5.48 -2.52
N LEU A 96 16.87 6.26 -3.35
CA LEU A 96 17.52 7.20 -4.28
C LEU A 96 18.23 8.34 -3.57
N ALA A 97 17.70 8.82 -2.44
CA ALA A 97 18.36 9.80 -1.60
C ALA A 97 19.62 9.23 -0.93
N THR A 98 19.61 7.95 -0.55
CA THR A 98 20.77 7.25 0.05
C THR A 98 21.87 7.02 -0.96
N LEU A 99 21.52 6.67 -2.20
CA LEU A 99 22.47 6.49 -3.28
C LEU A 99 22.91 7.83 -3.93
N GLU A 100 22.32 8.95 -3.51
CA GLU A 100 22.55 10.29 -4.07
C GLU A 100 22.29 10.41 -5.60
N VAL A 101 21.50 9.49 -6.17
CA VAL A 101 21.18 9.46 -7.61
C VAL A 101 19.72 9.85 -7.89
N GLY A 102 19.36 9.90 -9.18
CA GLY A 102 17.96 9.92 -9.61
C GLY A 102 17.16 11.15 -9.20
N ALA A 103 17.76 12.35 -9.23
CA ALA A 103 17.08 13.60 -8.86
C ALA A 103 15.75 13.81 -9.61
N GLY A 104 15.71 13.50 -10.91
CA GLY A 104 14.47 13.56 -11.70
C GLY A 104 13.40 12.57 -11.22
N TRP A 105 13.80 11.36 -10.82
CA TRP A 105 12.88 10.36 -10.29
C TRP A 105 12.37 10.73 -8.89
N ARG A 106 13.22 11.34 -8.06
CA ARG A 106 12.82 11.89 -6.76
C ARG A 106 11.74 12.98 -6.90
N ALA A 107 11.87 13.84 -7.92
CA ALA A 107 10.85 14.85 -8.22
C ALA A 107 9.50 14.25 -8.64
N VAL A 108 9.51 13.07 -9.29
CA VAL A 108 8.28 12.34 -9.66
C VAL A 108 7.69 11.59 -8.46
N LEU A 109 8.52 10.90 -7.67
CA LEU A 109 8.05 10.10 -6.55
C LEU A 109 7.48 10.95 -5.41
N GLY A 110 7.99 12.16 -5.19
CA GLY A 110 7.52 13.06 -4.13
C GLY A 110 6.00 13.27 -4.15
N PRO A 111 5.41 13.70 -5.28
CA PRO A 111 3.95 13.81 -5.44
C PRO A 111 3.19 12.47 -5.45
N VAL A 112 3.84 11.35 -5.76
CA VAL A 112 3.17 10.04 -5.79
C VAL A 112 2.77 9.56 -4.39
N THR A 113 3.57 9.87 -3.36
CA THR A 113 3.24 9.53 -1.97
C THR A 113 1.89 10.10 -1.51
N PRO A 114 1.63 11.42 -1.55
CA PRO A 114 0.34 11.96 -1.12
C PRO A 114 -0.82 11.49 -2.01
N LEU A 115 -0.62 11.26 -3.30
CA LEU A 115 -1.65 10.69 -4.18
C LEU A 115 -2.04 9.27 -3.75
N GLY A 116 -1.05 8.44 -3.40
CA GLY A 116 -1.29 7.11 -2.83
C GLY A 116 -2.10 7.18 -1.53
N GLY A 117 -1.75 8.11 -0.64
CA GLY A 117 -2.48 8.34 0.61
C GLY A 117 -3.94 8.76 0.40
N VAL A 118 -4.21 9.67 -0.54
CA VAL A 118 -5.57 10.08 -0.90
C VAL A 118 -6.39 8.91 -1.45
N LEU A 119 -5.80 8.07 -2.32
CA LEU A 119 -6.46 6.87 -2.83
C LEU A 119 -6.79 5.87 -1.73
N MET A 120 -5.89 5.67 -0.76
CA MET A 120 -6.15 4.83 0.40
C MET A 120 -7.32 5.35 1.23
N ILE A 121 -7.32 6.64 1.58
CA ILE A 121 -8.39 7.26 2.36
C ILE A 121 -9.73 7.14 1.61
N GLY A 122 -9.75 7.52 0.33
CA GLY A 122 -10.95 7.44 -0.50
C GLY A 122 -11.46 6.01 -0.68
N GLY A 123 -10.55 5.04 -0.84
CA GLY A 123 -10.88 3.62 -0.92
C GLY A 123 -11.56 3.10 0.35
N TRP A 124 -11.02 3.42 1.53
CA TRP A 124 -11.64 3.01 2.79
C TRP A 124 -13.00 3.69 3.02
N LEU A 125 -13.12 4.99 2.74
CA LEU A 125 -14.39 5.72 2.83
C LEU A 125 -15.45 5.15 1.87
N GLY A 126 -15.06 4.88 0.63
CA GLY A 126 -15.92 4.25 -0.36
C GLY A 126 -16.36 2.85 0.06
N TRP A 127 -15.45 2.07 0.67
CA TRP A 127 -15.78 0.74 1.20
C TRP A 127 -16.78 0.84 2.34
N ALA A 128 -16.55 1.73 3.31
CA ALA A 128 -17.46 1.99 4.41
C ALA A 128 -18.85 2.42 3.92
N TRP A 129 -18.93 3.33 2.95
CA TRP A 129 -20.19 3.75 2.33
C TRP A 129 -20.92 2.56 1.69
N SER A 130 -20.19 1.71 0.96
CA SER A 130 -20.77 0.51 0.31
C SER A 130 -21.33 -0.52 1.31
N ARG A 131 -20.94 -0.44 2.59
CA ARG A 131 -21.51 -1.29 3.65
C ARG A 131 -22.82 -0.75 4.18
N ARG A 132 -23.01 0.57 4.20
CA ARG A 132 -24.23 1.23 4.69
C ARG A 132 -25.40 1.10 3.71
N SER A 133 -25.11 1.02 2.42
CA SER A 133 -26.11 0.88 1.36
C SER A 133 -26.55 -0.57 1.09
N ARG A 134 -26.27 -1.49 2.02
CA ARG A 134 -26.75 -2.89 2.01
C ARG A 134 -27.89 -3.02 3.00
#